data_AF-A0A453IUF5-F1
#
_entry.id   AF-A0A453IUF5-F1
#
_cell.length_a   1.000
_cell.length_b   1.000
_cell.length_c   1.000
_cell.angle_alpha   90.00
_cell.angle_beta   90.00
_cell.angle_gamma   90.00
#
_symmetry.space_group_name_H-M   'P 1'
#
loop_
_entity.id
_entity.type
_entity.pdbx_description
1 polymer ?
#
loop_
_entity_poly.entity_id
_entity_poly.type
_entity_poly.pdbx_seq_one_letter_code
_entity_poly.pdbx_strand_id
1 'polypeptide(L)'
;MKAPRRLFGCKICFSRPELQLEKFCDIFLFGRRGHLFDYSSAVVIYEMCVHEPMATVQNVRNQEKLKYPPYPLSTVELQKRASRCCRMSSEHTMKVAEELYQAGFISYPRTETDSFSPNTDLHAIVREQVDHPDWGTYAQRLLNPEERLWRNPSNGGHDDKAHPPIHPTKFSTGENNWSPDHKKVYELVVRHFLACCSQPAVGAETTVEVDIAGEQFNASGRVVLAKNYLDVYRYDSWGGSLLPTYTIGQQFVPTSLTLDSGVTRPPPLLAEADLLSCMDKAGIGTDATMHEHIKKLLDRCYATKDANSRFSPTNLGEALVMGYDEMGYELWKPYLRAMMEADMKSVSVGTKSKAQVLEGCLQQMKACFLDARANKVKLLDAMGTFFASLGQIDLSTRHKIPLKL
;
A
#
# COMPACT_ATOMS: atom_id res chain seq x y z
N MET A 1 -13.45 7.72 16.94
CA MET A 1 -11.96 7.64 16.95
C MET A 1 -11.47 7.60 18.39
N LYS A 2 -10.41 6.85 18.73
CA LYS A 2 -9.84 6.91 20.08
C LYS A 2 -9.19 8.28 20.29
N ALA A 3 -9.44 8.92 21.44
CA ALA A 3 -8.81 10.18 21.79
C ALA A 3 -7.27 10.03 21.79
N PRO A 4 -6.51 11.05 21.34
CA PRO A 4 -5.06 11.03 21.39
C PRO A 4 -4.58 10.76 22.82
N ARG A 5 -3.66 9.80 22.99
CA ARG A 5 -3.03 9.49 24.27
C ARG A 5 -1.57 9.89 24.24
N ARG A 6 -1.10 10.50 25.32
CA ARG A 6 0.33 10.73 25.55
C ARG A 6 1.04 9.40 25.77
N LEU A 7 2.24 9.30 25.24
CA LEU A 7 3.11 8.15 25.36
C LEU A 7 4.54 8.63 25.60
N PHE A 8 5.33 7.83 26.29
CA PHE A 8 6.69 8.13 26.68
C PHE A 8 7.61 6.99 26.26
N GLY A 9 8.82 7.31 25.83
CA GLY A 9 9.82 6.33 25.45
C GLY A 9 11.20 6.79 25.87
N CYS A 10 11.96 5.90 26.52
CA CYS A 10 13.38 6.13 26.74
C CYS A 10 14.11 5.91 25.42
N LYS A 11 14.85 6.95 25.01
CA LYS A 11 15.67 6.94 23.81
C LYS A 11 17.09 7.26 24.20
N ILE A 12 18.01 6.45 23.69
CA ILE A 12 19.43 6.58 23.97
C ILE A 12 20.13 6.97 22.69
N CYS A 13 21.01 7.96 22.77
CA CYS A 13 21.91 8.31 21.69
C CYS A 13 23.34 7.92 22.04
N PHE A 14 24.03 7.32 21.08
CA PHE A 14 25.47 7.15 21.12
C PHE A 14 26.09 7.73 19.86
N SER A 15 26.99 8.69 20.05
CA SER A 15 27.75 9.33 18.98
C SER A 15 29.20 8.85 19.08
N ARG A 16 29.72 8.23 18.01
CA ARG A 16 31.12 7.79 17.93
C ARG A 16 31.92 8.80 17.09
N PRO A 17 32.90 9.52 17.66
CA PRO A 17 33.70 10.51 16.92
C PRO A 17 34.72 9.88 15.94
N GLU A 18 34.90 8.56 15.96
CA GLU A 18 36.02 7.86 15.28
C GLU A 18 35.73 7.40 13.84
N LEU A 19 34.55 7.66 13.29
CA LEU A 19 34.32 7.49 11.86
C LEU A 19 34.81 8.76 11.16
N GLN A 20 35.98 8.68 10.50
CA GLN A 20 36.63 9.74 9.71
C GLN A 20 35.83 10.17 8.44
N LEU A 21 34.52 10.22 8.53
CA LEU A 21 33.61 10.81 7.57
C LEU A 21 32.85 11.88 8.36
N GLU A 22 32.85 13.13 7.90
CA GLU A 22 32.37 14.36 8.57
C GLU A 22 30.86 14.39 8.93
N LYS A 23 30.29 13.29 9.41
CA LYS A 23 28.93 13.20 9.95
C LYS A 23 28.96 12.39 11.23
N PHE A 24 28.63 13.03 12.34
CA PHE A 24 28.25 12.33 13.57
C PHE A 24 27.13 11.34 13.21
N CYS A 25 27.43 10.05 13.25
CA CYS A 25 26.41 9.01 13.15
C CYS A 25 25.83 8.81 14.55
N ASP A 26 24.77 9.56 14.85
CA ASP A 26 23.96 9.35 16.04
C ASP A 26 23.20 8.03 15.90
N ILE A 27 23.50 7.07 16.78
CA ILE A 27 22.79 5.80 16.85
C ILE A 27 21.75 5.90 17.93
N PHE A 28 20.51 5.66 17.53
CA PHE A 28 19.40 5.62 18.46
C PHE A 28 19.10 4.19 18.86
N LEU A 29 19.24 3.91 20.16
CA LEU A 29 18.76 2.67 20.76
C LEU A 29 17.38 2.92 21.37
N PHE A 30 16.45 2.01 21.11
CA PHE A 30 15.08 2.09 21.60
C PHE A 30 14.83 1.02 22.66
N GLY A 31 14.13 1.39 23.73
CA GLY A 31 13.77 0.44 24.79
C GLY A 31 12.88 -0.69 24.25
N ARG A 32 13.19 -1.94 24.62
CA ARG A 32 12.44 -3.12 24.19
C ARG A 32 11.00 -3.17 24.69
N ARG A 33 10.69 -2.42 25.76
CA ARG A 33 9.32 -2.24 26.26
C ARG A 33 8.44 -1.40 25.32
N GLY A 34 9.01 -0.80 24.29
CA GLY A 34 8.31 0.12 23.39
C GLY A 34 7.95 1.41 24.09
N HIS A 35 6.75 1.93 23.81
CA HIS A 35 6.25 3.16 24.42
C HIS A 35 5.34 2.85 25.62
N LEU A 36 5.51 3.61 26.71
CA LEU A 36 4.69 3.55 27.91
C LEU A 36 3.64 4.65 27.91
N PHE A 37 2.44 4.36 28.42
CA PHE A 37 1.34 5.33 28.53
C PHE A 37 1.20 5.93 29.93
N ASP A 38 2.02 5.48 30.89
CA ASP A 38 2.09 6.00 32.24
C ASP A 38 3.41 6.76 32.44
N TYR A 39 3.31 8.01 32.88
CA TYR A 39 4.48 8.89 33.04
C TYR A 39 5.38 8.40 34.19
N SER A 40 4.80 8.07 35.34
CA SER A 40 5.54 7.65 36.53
C SER A 40 6.39 6.41 36.25
N SER A 41 5.82 5.41 35.58
CA SER A 41 6.53 4.19 35.17
C SER A 41 7.70 4.51 34.24
N ALA A 42 7.51 5.44 33.29
CA ALA A 42 8.55 5.83 32.35
C ALA A 42 9.68 6.62 33.02
N VAL A 43 9.35 7.49 33.98
CA VAL A 43 10.33 8.25 34.78
C VAL A 43 11.17 7.32 35.64
N VAL A 44 10.57 6.34 36.33
CA VAL A 44 11.33 5.38 37.15
C VAL A 44 12.38 4.64 36.32
N ILE A 45 11.99 4.14 35.14
CA ILE A 45 12.92 3.46 34.22
C ILE A 45 14.02 4.42 33.72
N TYR A 46 13.65 5.64 33.36
CA TYR A 46 14.60 6.66 32.93
C TYR A 46 15.62 7.00 34.03
N GLU A 47 15.16 7.24 35.26
CA GLU A 47 16.02 7.57 36.40
C GLU A 47 16.99 6.43 36.73
N MET A 48 16.52 5.16 36.67
CA MET A 48 17.40 4.00 36.79
C MET A 48 18.54 4.03 35.76
N CYS A 49 18.22 4.30 34.49
CA CYS A 49 19.22 4.38 33.42
C CYS A 49 20.17 5.58 33.58
N VAL A 50 19.71 6.71 34.14
CA VAL A 50 20.55 7.88 34.41
C VAL A 50 21.50 7.63 35.58
N HIS A 51 21.05 6.92 36.61
CA HIS A 51 21.87 6.58 37.77
C HIS A 51 22.94 5.53 37.45
N GLU A 52 22.62 4.54 36.60
CA GLU A 52 23.55 3.50 36.17
C GLU A 52 23.69 3.50 34.63
N PRO A 53 24.33 4.54 34.03
CA PRO A 53 24.32 4.75 32.59
C PRO A 53 25.27 3.84 31.81
N MET A 54 26.00 2.95 32.49
CA MET A 54 26.97 2.07 31.82
C MET A 54 26.22 1.05 30.97
N ALA A 55 26.40 1.14 29.66
CA ALA A 55 25.76 0.28 28.70
C ALA A 55 26.64 -0.92 28.38
N THR A 56 26.10 -2.13 28.50
CA THR A 56 26.82 -3.37 28.18
C THR A 56 26.19 -4.05 26.97
N VAL A 57 26.99 -4.30 25.93
CA VAL A 57 26.54 -5.04 24.75
C VAL A 57 26.31 -6.49 25.13
N GLN A 58 25.05 -6.93 25.12
CA GLN A 58 24.65 -8.29 25.45
C GLN A 58 24.72 -9.22 24.23
N ASN A 59 24.35 -8.70 23.06
CA ASN A 59 24.27 -9.50 21.84
C ASN A 59 24.52 -8.65 20.59
N VAL A 60 25.19 -9.26 19.60
CA VAL A 60 25.37 -8.69 18.26
C VAL A 60 24.98 -9.76 17.26
N ARG A 61 23.84 -9.56 16.58
CA ARG A 61 23.31 -10.51 15.61
C ARG A 61 23.45 -9.96 14.20
N ASN A 62 24.14 -10.71 13.35
CA ASN A 62 24.21 -10.43 11.91
C ASN A 62 23.36 -11.47 11.17
N GLN A 63 22.50 -10.99 10.28
CA GLN A 63 21.66 -11.84 9.44
C GLN A 63 21.65 -11.31 8.02
N GLU A 64 21.78 -12.22 7.06
CA GLU A 64 21.39 -11.90 5.70
C GLU A 64 19.85 -11.78 5.64
N LYS A 65 19.39 -10.72 4.99
CA LYS A 65 17.99 -10.48 4.66
C LYS A 65 17.86 -10.36 3.16
N LEU A 66 16.74 -10.85 2.65
CA LEU A 66 16.36 -10.70 1.25
C LEU A 66 15.17 -9.77 1.15
N LYS A 67 15.20 -8.86 0.17
CA LYS A 67 14.01 -8.16 -0.29
C LYS A 67 13.65 -8.71 -1.65
N TYR A 68 12.52 -9.42 -1.69
CA TYR A 68 12.06 -10.07 -2.90
C TYR A 68 11.47 -9.05 -3.90
N PRO A 69 11.64 -9.29 -5.21
CA PRO A 69 10.93 -8.54 -6.24
C PRO A 69 9.41 -8.75 -6.12
N PRO A 70 8.60 -7.88 -6.74
CA PRO A 70 7.15 -8.05 -6.74
C PRO A 70 6.72 -9.32 -7.49
N TYR A 71 5.53 -9.83 -7.14
CA TYR A 71 4.85 -10.84 -7.96
C TYR A 71 4.49 -10.25 -9.33
N PRO A 72 4.30 -11.10 -10.37
CA PRO A 72 3.78 -10.67 -11.67
C PRO A 72 2.56 -9.76 -11.55
N LEU A 73 2.49 -8.78 -12.46
CA LEU A 73 1.60 -7.64 -12.32
C LEU A 73 0.15 -8.01 -12.62
N SER A 74 -0.72 -7.94 -11.61
CA SER A 74 -2.17 -8.01 -11.77
C SER A 74 -2.80 -6.62 -11.94
N THR A 75 -4.09 -6.56 -12.28
CA THR A 75 -4.82 -5.28 -12.44
C THR A 75 -4.78 -4.43 -11.17
N VAL A 76 -5.05 -5.05 -10.04
CA VAL A 76 -5.12 -4.37 -8.73
C VAL A 76 -3.74 -3.82 -8.37
N GLU A 77 -2.67 -4.58 -8.63
CA GLU A 77 -1.32 -4.13 -8.35
C GLU A 77 -0.87 -3.00 -9.29
N LEU A 78 -1.25 -3.04 -10.57
CA LEU A 78 -1.05 -1.94 -11.52
C LEU A 78 -1.72 -0.66 -11.01
N GLN A 79 -2.99 -0.71 -10.60
CA GLN A 79 -3.73 0.44 -10.08
C GLN A 79 -3.10 1.01 -8.81
N LYS A 80 -2.74 0.13 -7.84
CA LYS A 80 -2.08 0.55 -6.58
C LYS A 80 -0.74 1.23 -6.86
N ARG A 81 0.07 0.68 -7.77
CA ARG A 81 1.40 1.24 -8.11
C ARG A 81 1.31 2.52 -8.93
N ALA A 82 0.43 2.59 -9.92
CA ALA A 82 0.21 3.81 -10.69
C ALA A 82 -0.28 4.97 -9.80
N SER A 83 -1.15 4.67 -8.82
CA SER A 83 -1.58 5.65 -7.81
C SER A 83 -0.41 6.16 -6.96
N ARG A 84 0.42 5.27 -6.41
CA ARG A 84 1.55 5.64 -5.54
C ARG A 84 2.70 6.33 -6.29
N CYS A 85 3.08 5.78 -7.43
CA CYS A 85 4.32 6.15 -8.13
C CYS A 85 4.09 7.17 -9.24
N CYS A 86 2.94 7.11 -9.91
CA CYS A 86 2.62 7.98 -11.05
C CYS A 86 1.58 9.05 -10.71
N ARG A 87 0.99 9.02 -9.50
CA ARG A 87 -0.10 9.90 -9.06
C ARG A 87 -1.32 9.87 -9.99
N MET A 88 -1.59 8.71 -10.59
CA MET A 88 -2.74 8.51 -11.47
C MET A 88 -3.91 7.89 -10.71
N SER A 89 -5.15 8.28 -11.03
CA SER A 89 -6.32 7.54 -10.53
C SER A 89 -6.35 6.14 -11.13
N SER A 90 -7.01 5.23 -10.43
CA SER A 90 -7.27 3.86 -10.91
C SER A 90 -8.02 3.87 -12.24
N GLU A 91 -9.02 4.74 -12.40
CA GLU A 91 -9.76 4.93 -13.66
C GLU A 91 -8.85 5.36 -14.81
N HIS A 92 -8.06 6.43 -14.61
CA HIS A 92 -7.17 6.94 -15.65
C HIS A 92 -6.09 5.93 -16.00
N THR A 93 -5.57 5.22 -15.00
CA THR A 93 -4.62 4.11 -15.20
C THR A 93 -5.21 3.03 -16.11
N MET A 94 -6.45 2.59 -15.83
CA MET A 94 -7.11 1.58 -16.64
C MET A 94 -7.38 2.05 -18.06
N LYS A 95 -7.77 3.31 -18.24
CA LYS A 95 -7.96 3.91 -19.57
C LYS A 95 -6.66 3.86 -20.38
N VAL A 96 -5.56 4.35 -19.82
CA VAL A 96 -4.24 4.36 -20.50
C VAL A 96 -3.73 2.94 -20.76
N ALA A 97 -3.92 2.01 -19.82
CA ALA A 97 -3.54 0.62 -20.00
C ALA A 97 -4.33 -0.06 -21.12
N GLU A 98 -5.65 0.22 -21.22
CA GLU A 98 -6.49 -0.27 -22.32
C GLU A 98 -6.04 0.29 -23.67
N GLU A 99 -5.69 1.57 -23.75
CA GLU A 99 -5.13 2.20 -24.96
C GLU A 99 -3.80 1.56 -25.39
N LEU A 100 -2.91 1.26 -24.43
CA LEU A 100 -1.65 0.55 -24.67
C LEU A 100 -1.88 -0.91 -25.13
N TYR A 101 -2.85 -1.61 -24.55
CA TYR A 101 -3.23 -2.96 -24.94
C TYR A 101 -3.80 -3.01 -26.36
N GLN A 102 -4.74 -2.11 -26.69
CA GLN A 102 -5.33 -2.02 -28.02
C GLN A 102 -4.28 -1.73 -29.10
N ALA A 103 -3.23 -0.98 -28.75
CA ALA A 103 -2.08 -0.72 -29.61
C ALA A 103 -1.01 -1.84 -29.61
N GLY A 104 -1.20 -2.89 -28.79
CA GLY A 104 -0.36 -4.10 -28.74
C GLY A 104 0.92 -3.97 -27.92
N PHE A 105 1.06 -2.96 -27.07
CA PHE A 105 2.28 -2.74 -26.27
C PHE A 105 2.33 -3.51 -24.96
N ILE A 106 1.16 -3.83 -24.39
CA ILE A 106 1.04 -4.65 -23.18
C ILE A 106 -0.02 -5.74 -23.37
N SER A 107 0.06 -6.80 -22.58
CA SER A 107 -1.01 -7.80 -22.49
C SER A 107 -2.29 -7.21 -21.87
N TYR A 108 -3.39 -7.95 -21.96
CA TYR A 108 -4.71 -7.48 -21.52
C TYR A 108 -4.69 -7.03 -20.04
N PRO A 109 -5.06 -5.76 -19.74
CA PRO A 109 -4.79 -5.16 -18.44
C PRO A 109 -5.86 -5.46 -17.38
N ARG A 110 -6.82 -6.33 -17.68
CA ARG A 110 -7.90 -6.75 -16.78
C ARG A 110 -7.75 -8.25 -16.49
N THR A 111 -6.85 -8.55 -15.57
CA THR A 111 -6.54 -9.89 -15.08
C THR A 111 -6.33 -9.89 -13.56
N GLU A 112 -6.73 -10.99 -12.92
CA GLU A 112 -6.39 -11.29 -11.53
C GLU A 112 -5.12 -12.16 -11.43
N THR A 113 -4.61 -12.64 -12.56
CA THR A 113 -3.47 -13.56 -12.62
C THR A 113 -2.18 -12.88 -12.22
N ASP A 114 -1.50 -13.44 -11.21
CA ASP A 114 -0.21 -12.97 -10.69
C ASP A 114 0.87 -14.06 -10.79
N SER A 115 0.77 -14.90 -11.81
CA SER A 115 1.74 -15.95 -12.12
C SER A 115 1.86 -16.19 -13.63
N PHE A 116 3.08 -16.40 -14.12
CA PHE A 116 3.29 -16.79 -15.51
C PHE A 116 3.15 -18.30 -15.68
N SER A 117 2.57 -18.72 -16.81
CA SER A 117 2.54 -20.13 -17.21
C SER A 117 3.97 -20.64 -17.45
N PRO A 118 4.30 -21.89 -17.10
CA PRO A 118 5.61 -22.48 -17.38
C PRO A 118 6.01 -22.47 -18.87
N ASN A 119 5.03 -22.39 -19.77
CA ASN A 119 5.24 -22.37 -21.22
C ASN A 119 5.54 -20.95 -21.77
N THR A 120 5.51 -19.93 -20.92
CA THR A 120 5.78 -18.54 -21.34
C THR A 120 7.29 -18.35 -21.52
N ASP A 121 7.75 -17.98 -22.72
CA ASP A 121 9.15 -17.65 -22.95
C ASP A 121 9.48 -16.25 -22.42
N LEU A 122 9.75 -16.17 -21.11
CA LEU A 122 10.12 -14.92 -20.46
C LEU A 122 11.45 -14.35 -20.98
N HIS A 123 12.37 -15.20 -21.43
CA HIS A 123 13.65 -14.74 -21.98
C HIS A 123 13.44 -14.01 -23.31
N ALA A 124 12.52 -14.45 -24.15
CA ALA A 124 12.15 -13.73 -25.38
C ALA A 124 11.61 -12.33 -25.07
N ILE A 125 10.71 -12.20 -24.10
CA ILE A 125 10.14 -10.90 -23.70
C ILE A 125 11.23 -9.96 -23.17
N VAL A 126 12.15 -10.45 -22.34
CA VAL A 126 13.29 -9.63 -21.86
C VAL A 126 14.22 -9.24 -23.02
N ARG A 127 14.44 -10.14 -23.99
CA ARG A 127 15.31 -9.88 -25.15
C ARG A 127 14.79 -8.75 -26.02
N GLU A 128 13.47 -8.54 -26.12
CA GLU A 128 12.92 -7.39 -26.84
C GLU A 128 13.23 -6.04 -26.17
N GLN A 129 13.60 -6.03 -24.89
CA GLN A 129 13.81 -4.79 -24.11
C GLN A 129 15.29 -4.35 -24.05
N VAL A 130 16.22 -5.11 -24.63
CA VAL A 130 17.67 -4.90 -24.49
C VAL A 130 18.20 -3.61 -25.12
N ASP A 131 17.47 -3.06 -26.09
CA ASP A 131 17.84 -1.83 -26.81
C ASP A 131 17.23 -0.56 -26.20
N HIS A 132 16.44 -0.69 -25.12
CA HIS A 132 15.85 0.49 -24.49
C HIS A 132 16.93 1.35 -23.81
N PRO A 133 16.95 2.68 -24.00
CA PRO A 133 17.99 3.54 -23.41
C PRO A 133 18.04 3.50 -21.88
N ASP A 134 16.88 3.39 -21.21
CA ASP A 134 16.80 3.53 -19.75
C ASP A 134 16.90 2.23 -18.94
N TRP A 135 16.74 1.06 -19.59
CA TRP A 135 16.77 -0.25 -18.90
C TRP A 135 17.39 -1.37 -19.73
N GLY A 136 17.75 -1.12 -20.99
CA GLY A 136 18.32 -2.10 -21.90
C GLY A 136 19.59 -2.73 -21.37
N THR A 137 20.50 -1.92 -20.80
CA THR A 137 21.71 -2.42 -20.12
C THR A 137 21.39 -3.41 -19.01
N TYR A 138 20.32 -3.16 -18.24
CA TYR A 138 19.89 -4.10 -17.21
C TYR A 138 19.29 -5.37 -17.81
N ALA A 139 18.46 -5.25 -18.85
CA ALA A 139 17.91 -6.41 -19.56
C ALA A 139 19.00 -7.29 -20.19
N GLN A 140 20.07 -6.70 -20.73
CA GLN A 140 21.25 -7.43 -21.23
C GLN A 140 21.95 -8.21 -20.10
N ARG A 141 22.22 -7.57 -18.97
CA ARG A 141 22.81 -8.23 -17.79
C ARG A 141 21.90 -9.33 -17.24
N LEU A 142 20.59 -9.11 -17.24
CA LEU A 142 19.60 -10.09 -16.78
C LEU A 142 19.62 -11.36 -17.64
N LEU A 143 19.89 -11.25 -18.94
CA LEU A 143 20.03 -12.37 -19.86
C LEU A 143 21.43 -13.01 -19.86
N ASN A 144 22.44 -12.36 -19.29
CA ASN A 144 23.79 -12.90 -19.21
C ASN A 144 23.89 -13.99 -18.11
N PRO A 145 24.15 -15.26 -18.45
CA PRO A 145 24.26 -16.34 -17.46
C PRO A 145 25.38 -16.12 -16.43
N GLU A 146 26.44 -15.38 -16.78
CA GLU A 146 27.57 -15.11 -15.90
C GLU A 146 27.20 -14.17 -14.75
N GLU A 147 26.25 -13.26 -14.96
CA GLU A 147 25.78 -12.30 -13.96
C GLU A 147 24.88 -12.96 -12.89
N ARG A 148 24.32 -14.14 -13.19
CA ARG A 148 23.41 -14.90 -12.29
C ARG A 148 22.24 -14.06 -11.75
N LEU A 149 21.82 -13.02 -12.48
CA LEU A 149 20.72 -12.13 -12.10
C LEU A 149 19.34 -12.72 -12.40
N TRP A 150 19.25 -13.68 -13.32
CA TRP A 150 17.98 -14.29 -13.67
C TRP A 150 17.38 -15.10 -12.52
N ARG A 151 16.07 -14.95 -12.34
CA ARG A 151 15.23 -15.79 -11.49
C ARG A 151 13.85 -15.91 -12.14
N ASN A 152 13.27 -17.11 -12.15
CA ASN A 152 11.88 -17.25 -12.55
C ASN A 152 10.96 -16.50 -11.56
N PRO A 153 9.97 -15.72 -12.06
CA PRO A 153 9.02 -15.00 -11.21
C PRO A 153 8.32 -15.91 -10.20
N SER A 154 8.08 -15.38 -9.00
CA SER A 154 7.27 -16.09 -7.98
C SER A 154 5.79 -16.13 -8.38
N ASN A 155 5.04 -17.09 -7.86
CA ASN A 155 3.58 -17.17 -8.01
C ASN A 155 2.90 -16.47 -6.81
N GLY A 156 2.01 -15.50 -7.07
CA GLY A 156 1.27 -14.77 -6.02
C GLY A 156 0.02 -15.49 -5.51
N GLY A 157 -0.40 -16.57 -6.17
CA GLY A 157 -1.48 -17.47 -5.76
C GLY A 157 -2.81 -17.21 -6.46
N HIS A 158 -2.91 -16.22 -7.35
CA HIS A 158 -4.13 -15.87 -8.08
C HIS A 158 -3.98 -16.17 -9.57
N ASP A 159 -5.03 -16.75 -10.15
CA ASP A 159 -5.08 -17.15 -11.55
C ASP A 159 -6.55 -17.18 -12.01
N ASP A 160 -6.89 -16.29 -12.95
CA ASP A 160 -8.23 -16.20 -13.55
C ASP A 160 -8.49 -17.26 -14.63
N LYS A 161 -7.46 -18.04 -15.01
CA LYS A 161 -7.48 -19.07 -16.07
C LYS A 161 -7.82 -18.55 -17.46
N ALA A 162 -7.77 -17.24 -17.68
CA ALA A 162 -8.11 -16.58 -18.93
C ALA A 162 -6.92 -15.81 -19.51
N HIS A 163 -6.26 -15.00 -18.69
CA HIS A 163 -5.22 -14.08 -19.13
C HIS A 163 -3.92 -14.26 -18.33
N PRO A 164 -2.75 -14.09 -18.97
CA PRO A 164 -1.48 -14.01 -18.25
C PRO A 164 -1.40 -12.68 -17.48
N PRO A 165 -0.43 -12.54 -16.54
CA PRO A 165 -0.16 -11.26 -15.89
C PRO A 165 0.11 -10.14 -16.90
N ILE A 166 -0.05 -8.90 -16.47
CA ILE A 166 0.22 -7.70 -17.28
C ILE A 166 1.72 -7.61 -17.56
N HIS A 167 2.12 -7.70 -18.82
CA HIS A 167 3.52 -7.69 -19.25
C HIS A 167 3.69 -6.99 -20.60
N PRO A 168 4.90 -6.52 -20.95
CA PRO A 168 5.12 -5.91 -22.26
C PRO A 168 5.06 -6.96 -23.36
N THR A 169 4.40 -6.63 -24.46
CA THR A 169 4.23 -7.51 -25.63
C THR A 169 4.88 -6.96 -26.90
N LYS A 170 5.33 -5.70 -26.87
CA LYS A 170 6.01 -5.04 -27.98
C LYS A 170 6.93 -3.95 -27.45
N PHE A 171 8.16 -3.92 -27.93
CA PHE A 171 9.13 -2.86 -27.65
C PHE A 171 8.69 -1.49 -28.19
N SER A 172 8.92 -0.43 -27.41
CA SER A 172 8.85 0.96 -27.83
C SER A 172 9.65 1.86 -26.88
N THR A 173 10.25 2.93 -27.39
CA THR A 173 10.79 4.05 -26.60
C THR A 173 9.76 5.17 -26.39
N GLY A 174 8.53 4.94 -26.87
CA GLY A 174 7.43 5.88 -26.91
C GLY A 174 7.00 6.23 -28.34
N GLU A 175 5.69 6.28 -28.56
CA GLU A 175 5.11 6.63 -29.85
C GLU A 175 4.75 8.12 -29.94
N ASN A 176 4.62 8.64 -31.16
CA ASN A 176 4.29 10.06 -31.39
C ASN A 176 2.93 10.48 -30.78
N ASN A 177 1.99 9.55 -30.67
CA ASN A 177 0.65 9.80 -30.10
C ASN A 177 0.58 9.54 -28.58
N TRP A 178 1.68 9.12 -27.94
CA TRP A 178 1.67 8.85 -26.50
C TRP A 178 1.66 10.14 -25.68
N SER A 179 0.72 10.21 -24.75
CA SER A 179 0.78 11.20 -23.68
C SER A 179 1.92 10.86 -22.69
N PRO A 180 2.34 11.80 -21.82
CA PRO A 180 3.30 11.50 -20.75
C PRO A 180 2.86 10.34 -19.85
N ASP A 181 1.55 10.12 -19.72
CA ASP A 181 1.02 9.04 -18.88
C ASP A 181 1.10 7.68 -19.56
N HIS A 182 0.98 7.60 -20.89
CA HIS A 182 1.27 6.37 -21.64
C HIS A 182 2.70 5.90 -21.37
N LYS A 183 3.67 6.82 -21.47
CA LYS A 183 5.08 6.53 -21.18
C LYS A 183 5.28 6.00 -19.76
N LYS A 184 4.65 6.64 -18.76
CA LYS A 184 4.75 6.21 -17.35
C LYS A 184 4.15 4.82 -17.10
N VAL A 185 2.96 4.53 -17.66
CA VAL A 185 2.29 3.24 -17.47
C VAL A 185 3.08 2.13 -18.18
N TYR A 186 3.50 2.35 -19.43
CA TYR A 186 4.33 1.40 -20.17
C TYR A 186 5.66 1.13 -19.45
N GLU A 187 6.37 2.18 -19.02
CA GLU A 187 7.60 2.04 -18.25
C GLU A 187 7.38 1.26 -16.95
N LEU A 188 6.29 1.54 -16.22
CA LEU A 188 5.95 0.80 -15.01
C LEU A 188 5.78 -0.69 -15.30
N VAL A 189 5.03 -1.05 -16.35
CA VAL A 189 4.82 -2.44 -16.75
C VAL A 189 6.15 -3.12 -17.12
N VAL A 190 6.98 -2.48 -17.94
CA VAL A 190 8.27 -3.06 -18.38
C VAL A 190 9.22 -3.24 -17.21
N ARG A 191 9.45 -2.19 -16.41
CA ARG A 191 10.36 -2.28 -15.26
C ARG A 191 9.88 -3.29 -14.23
N HIS A 192 8.56 -3.40 -14.02
CA HIS A 192 7.97 -4.41 -13.15
C HIS A 192 8.24 -5.82 -13.66
N PHE A 193 8.01 -6.06 -14.95
CA PHE A 193 8.31 -7.35 -15.58
C PHE A 193 9.79 -7.75 -15.44
N LEU A 194 10.71 -6.82 -15.74
CA LEU A 194 12.16 -7.05 -15.59
C LEU A 194 12.54 -7.35 -14.13
N ALA A 195 11.91 -6.64 -13.18
CA ALA A 195 12.11 -6.88 -11.76
C ALA A 195 11.65 -8.27 -11.31
N CYS A 196 10.48 -8.73 -11.77
CA CYS A 196 9.95 -10.06 -11.47
C CYS A 196 10.89 -11.18 -11.90
N CYS A 197 11.62 -10.97 -13.02
CA CYS A 197 12.58 -11.93 -13.57
C CYS A 197 13.98 -11.84 -12.93
N SER A 198 14.19 -10.95 -11.96
CA SER A 198 15.48 -10.72 -11.30
C SER A 198 15.58 -11.43 -9.94
N GLN A 199 16.81 -11.68 -9.50
CA GLN A 199 17.14 -12.03 -8.13
C GLN A 199 16.69 -10.95 -7.11
N PRO A 200 16.38 -11.35 -5.85
CA PRO A 200 16.06 -10.44 -4.77
C PRO A 200 17.25 -9.55 -4.43
N ALA A 201 16.99 -8.37 -3.88
CA ALA A 201 18.06 -7.58 -3.27
C ALA A 201 18.56 -8.29 -2.00
N VAL A 202 19.87 -8.26 -1.76
CA VAL A 202 20.54 -8.89 -0.62
C VAL A 202 21.09 -7.82 0.31
N GLY A 203 20.84 -7.96 1.61
CA GLY A 203 21.29 -7.01 2.62
C GLY A 203 21.76 -7.73 3.88
N ALA A 204 22.76 -7.16 4.53
CA ALA A 204 23.18 -7.57 5.87
C ALA A 204 22.46 -6.69 6.90
N GLU A 205 21.65 -7.30 7.75
CA GLU A 205 21.04 -6.65 8.91
C GLU A 205 21.83 -7.00 10.17
N THR A 206 22.28 -5.96 10.86
CA THR A 206 22.98 -6.06 12.14
C THR A 206 22.06 -5.52 13.23
N THR A 207 21.77 -6.32 14.24
CA THR A 207 21.05 -5.89 15.45
C THR A 207 21.98 -5.97 16.65
N VAL A 208 22.12 -4.86 17.36
CA VAL A 208 22.89 -4.76 18.60
C VAL A 208 21.90 -4.64 19.76
N GLU A 209 22.04 -5.49 20.76
CA GLU A 209 21.25 -5.49 21.99
C GLU A 209 22.15 -5.07 23.16
N VAL A 210 21.67 -4.12 23.95
CA VAL A 210 22.42 -3.45 24.99
C VAL A 210 21.60 -3.42 26.27
N ASP A 211 22.24 -3.69 27.41
CA ASP A 211 21.66 -3.56 28.74
C ASP A 211 22.17 -2.28 29.41
N ILE A 212 21.27 -1.53 30.04
CA ILE A 212 21.58 -0.40 30.93
C ILE A 212 20.68 -0.52 32.16
N ALA A 213 21.27 -0.64 33.35
CA ALA A 213 20.52 -0.76 34.60
C ALA A 213 19.45 -1.89 34.60
N GLY A 214 19.70 -2.99 33.89
CA GLY A 214 18.75 -4.10 33.70
C GLY A 214 17.66 -3.85 32.64
N GLU A 215 17.68 -2.70 31.97
CA GLU A 215 16.76 -2.36 30.90
C GLU A 215 17.39 -2.58 29.53
N GLN A 216 16.62 -3.18 28.63
CA GLN A 216 17.09 -3.68 27.35
C GLN A 216 16.78 -2.69 26.23
N PHE A 217 17.80 -2.34 25.47
CA PHE A 217 17.73 -1.46 24.31
C PHE A 217 18.25 -2.18 23.06
N ASN A 218 17.75 -1.80 21.88
CA ASN A 218 18.29 -2.30 20.63
C ASN A 218 18.44 -1.23 19.55
N ALA A 219 19.37 -1.46 18.64
CA ALA A 219 19.53 -0.73 17.40
C ALA A 219 19.72 -1.72 16.26
N SER A 220 19.12 -1.44 15.12
CA SER A 220 19.29 -2.22 13.90
C SER A 220 19.83 -1.33 12.78
N GLY A 221 20.84 -1.86 12.08
CA GLY A 221 21.40 -1.30 10.87
C GLY A 221 21.26 -2.27 9.72
N ARG A 222 21.15 -1.74 8.50
CA ARG A 222 21.17 -2.54 7.29
C ARG A 222 22.07 -1.93 6.23
N VAL A 223 22.94 -2.77 5.67
CA VAL A 223 23.76 -2.46 4.50
C VAL A 223 23.26 -3.30 3.33
N VAL A 224 22.98 -2.67 2.20
CA VAL A 224 22.60 -3.38 0.96
C VAL A 224 23.88 -3.92 0.32
N LEU A 225 24.00 -5.25 0.25
CA LEU A 225 25.14 -5.94 -0.35
C LEU A 225 24.99 -6.06 -1.86
N ALA A 226 23.78 -6.35 -2.34
CA ALA A 226 23.44 -6.44 -3.76
C ALA A 226 22.05 -5.84 -4.00
N LYS A 227 21.95 -4.87 -4.92
CA LYS A 227 20.67 -4.22 -5.25
C LYS A 227 19.78 -5.08 -6.14
N ASN A 228 20.38 -5.83 -7.07
CA ASN A 228 19.70 -6.74 -8.00
C ASN A 228 18.47 -6.07 -8.64
N TYR A 229 17.25 -6.55 -8.39
CA TYR A 229 16.03 -5.99 -8.99
C TYR A 229 15.82 -4.48 -8.71
N LEU A 230 16.37 -3.96 -7.61
CA LEU A 230 16.25 -2.54 -7.25
C LEU A 230 16.99 -1.62 -8.22
N ASP A 231 17.94 -2.12 -9.02
CA ASP A 231 18.64 -1.32 -10.03
C ASP A 231 17.72 -0.95 -11.22
N VAL A 232 16.79 -1.83 -11.60
CA VAL A 232 15.80 -1.55 -12.66
C VAL A 232 14.50 -0.99 -12.09
N TYR A 233 14.16 -1.33 -10.85
CA TYR A 233 12.84 -1.09 -10.26
C TYR A 233 12.81 0.07 -9.27
N ARG A 234 12.90 1.29 -9.81
CA ARG A 234 12.96 2.56 -9.04
C ARG A 234 11.73 2.87 -8.16
N TYR A 235 10.67 2.09 -8.28
CA TYR A 235 9.42 2.27 -7.52
C TYR A 235 9.49 1.66 -6.12
N ASP A 236 10.46 0.77 -5.89
CA ASP A 236 10.77 0.23 -4.58
C ASP A 236 12.10 0.82 -4.09
N SER A 237 12.18 1.06 -2.78
CA SER A 237 13.44 1.40 -2.12
C SER A 237 13.69 0.46 -0.96
N TRP A 238 14.96 0.21 -0.69
CA TRP A 238 15.39 -0.55 0.46
C TRP A 238 16.49 0.27 1.12
N GLY A 239 16.08 1.18 2.01
CA GLY A 239 16.96 2.16 2.67
C GLY A 239 18.12 1.50 3.42
N GLY A 240 18.84 2.23 4.25
CA GLY A 240 19.92 1.61 5.02
C GLY A 240 20.45 2.55 6.07
N SER A 241 21.04 1.94 7.09
CA SER A 241 21.76 2.62 8.15
C SER A 241 22.93 1.74 8.54
N LEU A 242 24.11 2.33 8.64
CA LEU A 242 25.31 1.59 8.98
C LEU A 242 25.52 1.73 10.49
N LEU A 243 25.62 0.60 11.19
CA LEU A 243 26.01 0.59 12.59
C LEU A 243 27.53 0.44 12.68
N PRO A 244 28.21 1.18 13.58
CA PRO A 244 29.57 0.88 13.96
C PRO A 244 29.70 -0.54 14.50
N THR A 245 30.93 -1.04 14.51
CA THR A 245 31.23 -2.35 15.06
C THR A 245 31.13 -2.31 16.59
N TYR A 246 30.36 -3.27 17.13
CA TYR A 246 30.24 -3.56 18.55
C TYR A 246 30.70 -4.98 18.83
N THR A 247 31.29 -5.20 20.00
CA THR A 247 31.67 -6.54 20.48
C THR A 247 30.83 -6.93 21.70
N ILE A 248 30.46 -8.21 21.82
CA ILE A 248 29.76 -8.70 23.01
C ILE A 248 30.61 -8.46 24.26
N GLY A 249 29.98 -7.97 25.33
CA GLY A 249 30.65 -7.57 26.57
C GLY A 249 31.30 -6.18 26.52
N GLN A 250 31.29 -5.50 25.36
CA GLN A 250 31.74 -4.11 25.29
C GLN A 250 30.91 -3.22 26.20
N GLN A 251 31.59 -2.39 26.98
CA GLN A 251 30.97 -1.38 27.82
C GLN A 251 31.20 0.02 27.26
N PHE A 252 30.19 0.87 27.33
CA PHE A 252 30.28 2.28 26.94
C PHE A 252 29.25 3.13 27.69
N VAL A 253 29.54 4.42 27.85
CA VAL A 253 28.58 5.38 28.39
C VAL A 253 27.88 6.06 27.21
N PRO A 254 26.53 6.08 27.15
CA PRO A 254 25.79 6.80 26.13
C PRO A 254 26.12 8.29 26.11
N THR A 255 26.08 8.90 24.92
CA THR A 255 26.31 10.35 24.76
C THR A 255 25.13 11.15 25.29
N SER A 256 23.90 10.64 25.11
CA SER A 256 22.72 11.20 25.75
C SER A 256 21.67 10.14 26.07
N LEU A 257 20.94 10.39 27.16
CA LEU A 257 19.77 9.65 27.61
C LEU A 257 18.61 10.63 27.63
N THR A 258 17.51 10.30 26.94
CA THR A 258 16.35 11.18 26.83
C THR A 258 15.07 10.42 27.10
N LEU A 259 14.15 11.06 27.83
CA LEU A 259 12.77 10.59 27.99
C LEU A 259 11.90 11.37 26.99
N ASP A 260 11.72 10.80 25.82
CA ASP A 260 10.92 11.41 24.77
C ASP A 260 9.43 11.26 25.08
N SER A 261 8.67 12.33 24.86
CA SER A 261 7.21 12.28 24.91
C SER A 261 6.63 12.38 23.50
N GLY A 262 5.54 11.65 23.28
CA GLY A 262 4.81 11.62 22.03
C GLY A 262 3.30 11.59 22.25
N VAL A 263 2.56 11.69 21.16
CA VAL A 263 1.10 11.57 21.17
C VAL A 263 0.69 10.67 20.03
N THR A 264 -0.19 9.70 20.32
CA THR A 264 -0.78 8.84 19.28
C THR A 264 -1.54 9.69 18.28
N ARG A 265 -1.32 9.48 16.99
CA ARG A 265 -2.06 10.18 15.94
C ARG A 265 -3.19 9.29 15.41
N PRO A 266 -4.36 9.85 15.07
CA PRO A 266 -5.36 9.08 14.34
C PRO A 266 -4.80 8.61 13.00
N PRO A 267 -5.31 7.50 12.44
CA PRO A 267 -4.94 7.07 11.09
C PRO A 267 -5.19 8.20 10.08
N PRO A 268 -4.33 8.35 9.06
CA PRO A 268 -4.61 9.27 7.97
C PRO A 268 -5.84 8.83 7.19
N LEU A 269 -6.45 9.78 6.47
CA LEU A 269 -7.44 9.45 5.44
C LEU A 269 -6.84 8.50 4.40
N LEU A 270 -7.69 7.64 3.83
CA LEU A 270 -7.28 6.65 2.85
C LEU A 270 -6.82 7.33 1.56
N ALA A 271 -5.63 6.97 1.06
CA ALA A 271 -5.28 7.21 -0.32
C ALA A 271 -5.97 6.18 -1.23
N GLU A 272 -5.99 6.43 -2.54
CA GLU A 272 -6.61 5.51 -3.51
C GLU A 272 -5.98 4.11 -3.50
N ALA A 273 -4.67 4.01 -3.37
CA ALA A 273 -4.00 2.72 -3.19
C ALA A 273 -4.39 1.99 -1.88
N ASP A 274 -4.73 2.74 -0.82
CA ASP A 274 -5.18 2.15 0.44
C ASP A 274 -6.62 1.64 0.31
N LEU A 275 -7.50 2.42 -0.34
CA LEU A 275 -8.87 2.01 -0.63
C LEU A 275 -8.91 0.77 -1.53
N LEU A 276 -8.10 0.73 -2.59
CA LEU A 276 -7.93 -0.46 -3.44
C LEU A 276 -7.46 -1.68 -2.61
N SER A 277 -6.52 -1.47 -1.67
CA SER A 277 -6.06 -2.56 -0.79
C SER A 277 -7.16 -3.04 0.16
N CYS A 278 -8.02 -2.14 0.65
CA CYS A 278 -9.18 -2.50 1.46
C CYS A 278 -10.23 -3.27 0.66
N MET A 279 -10.54 -2.84 -0.57
CA MET A 279 -11.50 -3.51 -1.45
C MET A 279 -11.05 -4.92 -1.83
N ASP A 280 -9.78 -5.05 -2.22
CA ASP A 280 -9.11 -6.31 -2.54
C ASP A 280 -9.14 -7.29 -1.36
N LYS A 281 -8.70 -6.84 -0.17
CA LYS A 281 -8.75 -7.66 1.06
C LYS A 281 -10.18 -8.06 1.43
N ALA A 282 -11.16 -7.22 1.13
CA ALA A 282 -12.55 -7.48 1.43
C ALA A 282 -13.25 -8.34 0.35
N GLY A 283 -12.61 -8.64 -0.77
CA GLY A 283 -13.19 -9.41 -1.87
C GLY A 283 -14.35 -8.68 -2.57
N ILE A 284 -14.24 -7.36 -2.73
CA ILE A 284 -15.24 -6.55 -3.46
C ILE A 284 -14.60 -5.80 -4.61
N GLY A 285 -15.36 -5.60 -5.69
CA GLY A 285 -14.84 -5.00 -6.92
C GLY A 285 -13.91 -5.95 -7.69
N THR A 286 -14.13 -7.26 -7.56
CA THR A 286 -13.45 -8.32 -8.34
C THR A 286 -13.67 -8.16 -9.85
N ASP A 287 -12.95 -8.92 -10.66
CA ASP A 287 -13.01 -8.85 -12.13
C ASP A 287 -12.66 -7.44 -12.66
N ALA A 288 -11.61 -6.86 -12.08
CA ALA A 288 -11.08 -5.53 -12.41
C ALA A 288 -12.08 -4.36 -12.24
N THR A 289 -13.16 -4.49 -11.46
CA THR A 289 -14.21 -3.45 -11.35
C THR A 289 -13.98 -2.38 -10.28
N MET A 290 -12.94 -2.48 -9.44
CA MET A 290 -12.68 -1.54 -8.33
C MET A 290 -12.67 -0.07 -8.77
N HIS A 291 -11.98 0.25 -9.88
CA HIS A 291 -11.87 1.61 -10.41
C HIS A 291 -13.25 2.22 -10.77
N GLU A 292 -14.20 1.41 -11.26
CA GLU A 292 -15.55 1.89 -11.58
C GLU A 292 -16.34 2.25 -10.33
N HIS A 293 -16.19 1.46 -9.25
CA HIS A 293 -16.84 1.74 -7.97
C HIS A 293 -16.30 3.04 -7.35
N ILE A 294 -14.97 3.22 -7.38
CA ILE A 294 -14.31 4.44 -6.92
C ILE A 294 -14.76 5.64 -7.75
N LYS A 295 -14.85 5.50 -9.08
CA LYS A 295 -15.35 6.56 -9.97
C LYS A 295 -16.79 6.95 -9.60
N LYS A 296 -17.70 5.98 -9.44
CA LYS A 296 -19.11 6.25 -9.09
C LYS A 296 -19.26 6.95 -7.73
N LEU A 297 -18.38 6.63 -6.77
CA LEU A 297 -18.35 7.29 -5.46
C LEU A 297 -18.04 8.80 -5.61
N LEU A 298 -17.07 9.13 -6.47
CA LEU A 298 -16.66 10.50 -6.75
C LEU A 298 -17.67 11.24 -7.63
N ASP A 299 -18.18 10.63 -8.70
CA ASP A 299 -19.17 11.21 -9.61
C ASP A 299 -20.47 11.61 -8.88
N ARG A 300 -20.85 10.85 -7.85
CA ARG A 300 -22.04 11.11 -7.02
C ARG A 300 -21.76 12.04 -5.84
N CYS A 301 -20.55 12.57 -5.73
CA CYS A 301 -20.14 13.48 -4.67
C CYS A 301 -20.35 12.92 -3.24
N TYR A 302 -20.22 11.61 -3.04
CA TYR A 302 -20.24 10.99 -1.71
C TYR A 302 -18.89 11.10 -1.01
N ALA A 303 -17.83 11.20 -1.78
CA ALA A 303 -16.50 11.55 -1.32
C ALA A 303 -15.87 12.55 -2.28
N THR A 304 -14.89 13.28 -1.78
CA THR A 304 -14.00 14.13 -2.57
C THR A 304 -12.59 13.59 -2.46
N LYS A 305 -11.77 13.91 -3.46
CA LYS A 305 -10.36 13.52 -3.49
C LYS A 305 -9.48 14.76 -3.47
N ASP A 306 -8.54 14.83 -2.54
CA ASP A 306 -7.60 15.94 -2.43
C ASP A 306 -6.44 15.84 -3.46
N ALA A 307 -5.56 16.85 -3.47
CA ALA A 307 -4.39 16.88 -4.35
C ALA A 307 -3.38 15.74 -4.10
N ASN A 308 -3.44 15.09 -2.93
CA ASN A 308 -2.62 13.94 -2.55
C ASN A 308 -3.34 12.61 -2.79
N SER A 309 -4.45 12.62 -3.56
CA SER A 309 -5.27 11.43 -3.84
C SER A 309 -5.88 10.77 -2.59
N ARG A 310 -6.14 11.54 -1.53
CA ARG A 310 -6.82 11.08 -0.31
C ARG A 310 -8.30 11.37 -0.35
N PHE A 311 -9.09 10.43 0.14
CA PHE A 311 -10.55 10.52 0.18
C PHE A 311 -11.03 11.19 1.47
N SER A 312 -11.87 12.21 1.32
CA SER A 312 -12.67 12.79 2.39
C SER A 312 -14.14 12.55 2.09
N PRO A 313 -14.92 11.96 3.00
CA PRO A 313 -16.36 11.84 2.80
C PRO A 313 -17.00 13.23 2.77
N THR A 314 -18.07 13.39 1.99
CA THR A 314 -18.89 14.60 2.03
C THR A 314 -19.97 14.48 3.10
N ASN A 315 -20.59 15.59 3.49
CA ASN A 315 -21.76 15.59 4.38
C ASN A 315 -22.85 14.62 3.89
N LEU A 316 -23.07 14.54 2.57
CA LEU A 316 -24.02 13.60 1.98
C LEU A 316 -23.57 12.14 2.16
N GLY A 317 -22.28 11.86 1.90
CA GLY A 317 -21.72 10.52 2.08
C GLY A 317 -21.80 10.04 3.53
N GLU A 318 -21.42 10.88 4.49
CA GLU A 318 -21.52 10.55 5.92
C GLU A 318 -22.97 10.36 6.36
N ALA A 319 -23.88 11.25 5.97
CA ALA A 319 -25.30 11.15 6.31
C ALA A 319 -25.94 9.85 5.78
N LEU A 320 -25.59 9.41 4.56
CA LEU A 320 -26.08 8.15 4.00
C LEU A 320 -25.59 6.95 4.82
N VAL A 321 -24.30 6.89 5.13
CA VAL A 321 -23.72 5.79 5.93
C VAL A 321 -24.35 5.75 7.31
N MET A 322 -24.40 6.90 8.01
CA MET A 322 -25.00 7.02 9.33
C MET A 322 -26.48 6.62 9.33
N GLY A 323 -27.26 7.12 8.36
CA GLY A 323 -28.68 6.82 8.29
C GLY A 323 -28.98 5.33 8.08
N TYR A 324 -28.20 4.62 7.24
CA TYR A 324 -28.36 3.17 7.09
C TYR A 324 -27.88 2.39 8.32
N ASP A 325 -26.79 2.82 8.96
CA ASP A 325 -26.25 2.18 10.17
C ASP A 325 -27.25 2.28 11.34
N GLU A 326 -27.88 3.45 11.52
CA GLU A 326 -28.92 3.67 12.54
C GLU A 326 -30.18 2.83 12.30
N MET A 327 -30.47 2.44 11.06
CA MET A 327 -31.54 1.47 10.76
C MET A 327 -31.20 0.05 11.21
N GLY A 328 -29.96 -0.20 11.65
CA GLY A 328 -29.46 -1.53 12.00
C GLY A 328 -28.85 -2.28 10.81
N TYR A 329 -28.68 -1.61 9.66
CA TYR A 329 -28.06 -2.20 8.49
C TYR A 329 -26.64 -1.71 8.31
N GLU A 330 -25.70 -2.62 8.51
CA GLU A 330 -24.28 -2.39 8.25
C GLU A 330 -23.97 -2.48 6.72
N LEU A 331 -24.78 -1.84 5.86
CA LEU A 331 -24.61 -1.87 4.39
C LEU A 331 -23.28 -1.28 3.92
N TRP A 332 -22.68 -0.43 4.77
CA TRP A 332 -21.34 0.12 4.53
C TRP A 332 -20.24 -0.92 4.73
N LYS A 333 -20.51 -2.04 5.41
CA LYS A 333 -19.57 -3.17 5.51
C LYS A 333 -19.59 -4.00 4.24
N PRO A 334 -18.44 -4.54 3.81
CA PRO A 334 -18.32 -5.17 2.50
C PRO A 334 -18.93 -6.59 2.43
N TYR A 335 -19.36 -7.16 3.55
CA TYR A 335 -19.66 -8.60 3.66
C TYR A 335 -20.74 -9.09 2.69
N LEU A 336 -21.86 -8.36 2.60
CA LEU A 336 -22.95 -8.73 1.70
C LEU A 336 -22.50 -8.69 0.24
N ARG A 337 -21.73 -7.66 -0.12
CA ARG A 337 -21.21 -7.52 -1.48
C ARG A 337 -20.17 -8.59 -1.82
N ALA A 338 -19.26 -8.89 -0.90
CA ALA A 338 -18.26 -9.93 -1.06
C ALA A 338 -18.90 -11.30 -1.26
N MET A 339 -19.96 -11.60 -0.50
CA MET A 339 -20.76 -12.81 -0.68
C MET A 339 -21.40 -12.87 -2.08
N MET A 340 -21.98 -11.76 -2.56
CA MET A 340 -22.57 -11.71 -3.90
C MET A 340 -21.53 -11.92 -5.01
N GLU A 341 -20.33 -11.35 -4.88
CA GLU A 341 -19.24 -11.55 -5.85
C GLU A 341 -18.69 -12.97 -5.81
N ALA A 342 -18.54 -13.57 -4.62
CA ALA A 342 -18.20 -14.98 -4.48
C ALA A 342 -19.25 -15.89 -5.13
N ASP A 343 -20.53 -15.58 -5.00
CA ASP A 343 -21.61 -16.33 -5.65
C ASP A 343 -21.60 -16.18 -7.17
N MET A 344 -21.31 -14.98 -7.69
CA MET A 344 -21.11 -14.77 -9.13
C MET A 344 -19.92 -15.60 -9.66
N LYS A 345 -18.83 -15.68 -8.89
CA LYS A 345 -17.70 -16.57 -9.20
C LYS A 345 -18.10 -18.05 -9.15
N SER A 346 -18.93 -18.47 -8.19
CA SER A 346 -19.45 -19.83 -8.16
C SER A 346 -20.29 -20.19 -9.38
N VAL A 347 -21.02 -19.22 -9.95
CA VAL A 347 -21.76 -19.40 -11.21
C VAL A 347 -20.80 -19.55 -12.39
N SER A 348 -19.76 -18.72 -12.49
CA SER A 348 -18.80 -18.78 -13.61
C SER A 348 -18.03 -20.11 -13.66
N VAL A 349 -17.74 -20.71 -12.51
CA VAL A 349 -17.09 -22.04 -12.42
C VAL A 349 -18.08 -23.21 -12.41
N GLY A 350 -19.39 -22.96 -12.54
CA GLY A 350 -20.42 -24.00 -12.64
C GLY A 350 -20.80 -24.71 -11.33
N THR A 351 -20.42 -24.17 -10.17
CA THR A 351 -20.75 -24.75 -8.86
C THR A 351 -22.10 -24.31 -8.28
N LYS A 352 -22.64 -23.18 -8.76
CA LYS A 352 -24.00 -22.70 -8.45
C LYS A 352 -24.75 -22.35 -9.73
N SER A 353 -26.07 -22.50 -9.72
CA SER A 353 -26.89 -22.00 -10.84
C SER A 353 -27.21 -20.51 -10.69
N LYS A 354 -27.33 -19.80 -11.83
CA LYS A 354 -27.76 -18.40 -11.87
C LYS A 354 -29.09 -18.17 -11.13
N ALA A 355 -30.05 -19.09 -11.28
CA ALA A 355 -31.37 -18.96 -10.66
C ALA A 355 -31.28 -18.97 -9.12
N GLN A 356 -30.52 -19.91 -8.55
CA GLN A 356 -30.32 -20.00 -7.10
C GLN A 356 -29.67 -18.74 -6.52
N VAL A 357 -28.63 -18.23 -7.18
CA VAL A 357 -27.94 -17.00 -6.74
C VAL A 357 -28.85 -15.78 -6.82
N LEU A 358 -29.61 -15.64 -7.91
CA LEU A 358 -30.54 -14.52 -8.08
C LEU A 358 -31.66 -14.54 -7.05
N GLU A 359 -32.27 -15.70 -6.79
CA GLU A 359 -33.34 -15.84 -5.81
C GLU A 359 -32.89 -15.43 -4.41
N GLY A 360 -31.75 -15.98 -3.95
CA GLY A 360 -31.19 -15.66 -2.63
C GLY A 360 -30.82 -14.18 -2.49
N CYS A 361 -30.13 -13.62 -3.49
CA CYS A 361 -29.73 -12.21 -3.51
C CYS A 361 -30.94 -11.26 -3.50
N LEU A 362 -31.92 -11.51 -4.37
CA LEU A 362 -33.12 -10.67 -4.45
C LEU A 362 -33.96 -10.76 -3.18
N GLN A 363 -34.07 -11.94 -2.56
CA GLN A 363 -34.79 -12.11 -1.29
C GLN A 363 -34.14 -11.27 -0.17
N GLN A 364 -32.82 -11.36 -0.01
CA GLN A 364 -32.09 -10.57 0.99
C GLN A 364 -32.21 -9.06 0.74
N MET A 365 -31.97 -8.61 -0.50
CA MET A 365 -32.05 -7.19 -0.85
C MET A 365 -33.47 -6.64 -0.74
N LYS A 366 -34.49 -7.43 -1.07
CA LYS A 366 -35.90 -7.05 -0.90
C LYS A 366 -36.25 -6.86 0.57
N ALA A 367 -35.77 -7.72 1.46
CA ALA A 367 -35.96 -7.58 2.89
C ALA A 367 -35.32 -6.27 3.41
N CYS A 368 -34.05 -6.03 3.07
CA CYS A 368 -33.36 -4.78 3.40
C CYS A 368 -34.11 -3.54 2.88
N PHE A 369 -34.59 -3.59 1.64
CA PHE A 369 -35.33 -2.48 1.02
C PHE A 369 -36.65 -2.17 1.72
N LEU A 370 -37.46 -3.19 2.03
CA LEU A 370 -38.77 -3.00 2.66
C LEU A 370 -38.64 -2.39 4.04
N ASP A 371 -37.64 -2.80 4.81
CA ASP A 371 -37.40 -2.29 6.15
C ASP A 371 -36.72 -0.92 6.15
N ALA A 372 -35.75 -0.68 5.25
CA ALA A 372 -35.19 0.67 5.05
C ALA A 372 -36.28 1.68 4.65
N ARG A 373 -37.28 1.24 3.86
CA ARG A 373 -38.45 2.06 3.52
C ARG A 373 -39.33 2.37 4.73
N ALA A 374 -39.53 1.41 5.62
CA ALA A 374 -40.29 1.60 6.86
C ALA A 374 -39.57 2.56 7.82
N ASN A 375 -38.23 2.46 7.89
CA ASN A 375 -37.39 3.26 8.80
C ASN A 375 -36.80 4.52 8.16
N LYS A 376 -37.32 4.98 7.01
CA LYS A 376 -36.79 6.12 6.23
C LYS A 376 -36.58 7.41 7.04
N VAL A 377 -37.30 7.58 8.15
CA VAL A 377 -37.18 8.73 9.05
C VAL A 377 -35.75 8.85 9.59
N LYS A 378 -35.08 7.73 9.93
CA LYS A 378 -33.68 7.74 10.39
C LYS A 378 -32.72 8.32 9.37
N LEU A 379 -32.96 8.06 8.07
CA LEU A 379 -32.18 8.67 7.01
C LEU A 379 -32.39 10.19 6.94
N LEU A 380 -33.63 10.64 7.12
CA LEU A 380 -33.95 12.08 7.14
C LEU A 380 -33.32 12.77 8.36
N ASP A 381 -33.31 12.10 9.52
CA ASP A 381 -32.69 12.62 10.75
C ASP A 381 -31.17 12.74 10.62
N ALA A 382 -30.51 11.72 10.05
CA ALA A 382 -29.09 11.78 9.74
C ALA A 382 -28.78 12.92 8.75
N MET A 383 -29.59 13.08 7.69
CA MET A 383 -29.49 14.24 6.79
C MET A 383 -29.67 15.57 7.55
N GLY A 384 -30.64 15.64 8.47
CA GLY A 384 -30.84 16.79 9.34
C GLY A 384 -29.56 17.17 10.11
N THR A 385 -28.83 16.19 10.64
CA THR A 385 -27.60 16.45 11.42
C THR A 385 -26.50 17.10 10.59
N PHE A 386 -26.31 16.64 9.35
CA PHE A 386 -25.25 17.13 8.47
C PHE A 386 -25.61 18.39 7.67
N PHE A 387 -26.91 18.66 7.48
CA PHE A 387 -27.40 19.77 6.66
C PHE A 387 -28.14 20.87 7.46
N ALA A 388 -28.51 20.66 8.72
CA ALA A 388 -29.10 21.73 9.56
C ALA A 388 -28.11 22.88 9.83
N SER A 389 -26.81 22.63 9.75
CA SER A 389 -25.77 23.66 9.86
C SER A 389 -25.70 24.61 8.64
N LEU A 390 -26.35 24.27 7.53
CA LEU A 390 -26.45 25.12 6.33
C LEU A 390 -27.66 26.08 6.38
N GLY A 391 -28.44 26.05 7.47
CA GLY A 391 -29.67 26.83 7.69
C GLY A 391 -29.51 28.30 8.12
N GLN A 392 -28.37 28.94 7.83
CA GLN A 392 -28.23 30.42 7.83
C GLN A 392 -27.82 30.96 6.45
N ILE A 393 -28.36 30.38 5.38
CA ILE A 393 -28.32 31.01 4.05
C ILE A 393 -29.62 31.78 3.88
N ASP A 394 -29.51 33.11 3.93
CA ASP A 394 -30.57 34.07 3.67
C ASP A 394 -31.24 33.77 2.32
N LEU A 395 -32.52 33.40 2.35
CA LEU A 395 -33.35 33.09 1.18
C LEU A 395 -33.75 34.35 0.38
N SER A 396 -33.17 35.52 0.65
CA SER A 396 -33.50 36.77 -0.03
C SER A 396 -32.87 36.94 -1.43
N THR A 397 -31.86 36.14 -1.81
CA THR A 397 -31.19 36.28 -3.12
C THR A 397 -31.44 35.09 -4.05
N ARG A 398 -32.67 35.01 -4.59
CA ARG A 398 -32.96 34.18 -5.76
C ARG A 398 -32.27 34.79 -7.00
N HIS A 399 -31.12 34.27 -7.39
CA HIS A 399 -30.74 34.23 -8.80
C HIS A 399 -31.02 32.83 -9.34
N LYS A 400 -31.92 32.80 -10.32
CA LYS A 400 -32.34 31.60 -11.04
C LYS A 400 -31.12 30.93 -11.67
N ILE A 401 -30.76 29.75 -11.20
CA ILE A 401 -29.99 28.79 -12.00
C ILE A 401 -30.99 27.78 -12.54
N PRO A 402 -31.17 27.65 -13.85
CA PRO A 402 -32.08 26.67 -14.42
C PRO A 402 -31.48 25.27 -14.21
N LEU A 403 -32.19 24.42 -13.49
CA LEU A 403 -31.96 22.98 -13.54
C LEU A 403 -32.29 22.49 -14.96
N LYS A 404 -31.24 22.14 -15.70
CA LYS A 404 -31.28 21.02 -16.63
C LYS A 404 -30.47 19.88 -16.03
N LEU A 405 -31.18 18.92 -15.46
CA LEU A 405 -30.91 17.47 -15.50
C LEU A 405 -32.13 16.76 -14.90
#